data_AF-A0A6A5U1Q6-F1
#
_entry.id   AF-A0A6A5U1Q6-F1
#
_cell.length_a   1.000
_cell.length_b   1.000
_cell.length_c   1.000
_cell.angle_alpha   90.00
_cell.angle_beta   90.00
_cell.angle_gamma   90.00
#
_symmetry.space_group_name_H-M   'P 1'
#
loop_
_entity.id
_entity.type
_entity.pdbx_description
1 polymer ?
#
loop_
_entity_poly.entity_id
_entity_poly.type
_entity_poly.pdbx_seq_one_letter_code
_entity_poly.pdbx_strand_id
1 'polypeptide(L)'
;MSVRIFVKFRTSQVPCEPGRKVKYVADAACSVLLGRDFDHKKDFLHSQGELYCDNAPCHILIDCEYRHPLASKEVPLHCYAVEVDNLQDKDLQSPSKDKCAPRPN
;
A
#
# COMPACT_ATOMS: atom_id res chain seq x y z
N MET A 1 8.89 21.08 7.99
CA MET A 1 9.98 20.34 7.28
C MET A 1 9.31 19.11 6.70
N SER A 2 9.59 18.73 5.46
CA SER A 2 9.00 17.50 4.91
C SER A 2 9.64 16.30 5.59
N VAL A 3 8.81 15.43 6.19
CA VAL A 3 9.26 14.22 6.90
C VAL A 3 8.69 13.01 6.17
N ARG A 4 9.53 12.02 5.88
CA ARG A 4 9.12 10.75 5.29
C ARG A 4 9.23 9.66 6.34
N ILE A 5 8.11 9.01 6.64
CA ILE A 5 8.03 7.90 7.60
C ILE A 5 7.81 6.60 6.82
N PHE A 6 8.64 5.60 7.09
CA PHE A 6 8.50 4.27 6.51
C PHE A 6 8.28 3.25 7.61
N VAL A 7 7.18 2.50 7.53
CA VAL A 7 6.81 1.51 8.55
C VAL A 7 6.64 0.16 7.89
N LYS A 8 7.29 -0.85 8.48
CA LYS A 8 7.05 -2.27 8.18
C LYS A 8 6.27 -2.88 9.32
N PHE A 9 5.24 -3.66 9.00
CA PHE A 9 4.46 -4.38 9.99
C PHE A 9 3.92 -5.68 9.41
N ARG A 10 3.51 -6.61 10.29
CA ARG A 10 2.68 -7.74 9.89
C ARG A 10 1.23 -7.47 10.23
N THR A 11 0.30 -7.93 9.40
CA THR A 11 -1.14 -7.68 9.61
C THR A 11 -1.64 -8.18 10.97
N SER A 12 -1.07 -9.27 11.50
CA SER A 12 -1.35 -9.84 12.82
C SER A 12 -0.94 -8.95 14.00
N GLN A 13 0.01 -8.01 13.81
CA GLN A 13 0.51 -7.12 14.86
C GLN A 13 -0.38 -5.88 15.04
N VAL A 14 -1.29 -5.62 14.11
CA VAL A 14 -2.15 -4.44 14.13
C VAL A 14 -3.54 -4.86 14.61
N PRO A 15 -3.97 -4.45 15.83
CA PRO A 15 -5.17 -4.97 16.47
C PRO A 15 -6.44 -4.24 15.97
N CYS A 16 -6.67 -4.29 14.66
CA CYS A 16 -7.88 -3.75 14.05
C CYS A 16 -8.25 -4.49 12.76
N GLU A 17 -9.46 -4.23 12.28
CA GLU A 17 -9.97 -4.74 11.01
C GLU A 17 -9.05 -4.42 9.83
N PRO A 18 -8.88 -5.34 8.85
CA PRO A 18 -8.02 -5.17 7.67
C PRO A 18 -8.16 -3.81 6.98
N GLY A 19 -9.39 -3.36 6.74
CA GLY A 19 -9.67 -2.09 6.07
C GLY A 19 -9.24 -0.84 6.86
N ARG A 20 -8.90 -0.98 8.14
CA ARG A 20 -8.44 0.12 9.01
C ARG A 20 -6.95 0.06 9.36
N LYS A 21 -6.26 -1.06 9.08
CA LYS A 21 -4.85 -1.28 9.48
C LYS A 21 -3.93 -0.17 8.99
N VAL A 22 -4.07 0.23 7.73
CA VAL A 22 -3.23 1.27 7.12
C VAL A 22 -3.34 2.59 7.87
N LYS A 23 -4.57 3.07 8.09
CA LYS A 23 -4.80 4.33 8.81
C LYS A 23 -4.32 4.22 10.26
N TYR A 24 -4.61 3.11 10.94
CA TYR A 24 -4.18 2.89 12.32
C TYR A 24 -2.65 2.97 12.46
N VAL A 25 -1.91 2.30 11.58
CA VAL A 25 -0.44 2.33 11.58
C VAL A 25 0.06 3.74 11.25
N ALA A 26 -0.60 4.46 10.34
CA ALA A 26 -0.24 5.83 10.01
C ALA A 26 -0.47 6.81 11.17
N ASP A 27 -1.63 6.73 11.83
CA ASP A 27 -1.94 7.52 13.03
C ASP A 27 -0.89 7.26 14.11
N ALA A 28 -0.60 5.98 14.40
CA ALA A 28 0.40 5.60 15.40
C ALA A 28 1.80 6.13 15.06
N ALA A 29 2.22 6.01 13.80
CA ALA A 29 3.54 6.46 13.36
C ALA A 29 3.68 8.00 13.41
N CYS A 30 2.67 8.72 12.95
CA CYS A 30 2.61 10.18 13.05
C CYS A 30 2.54 10.64 14.52
N SER A 31 1.80 9.94 15.37
CA SER A 31 1.67 10.30 16.79
C SER A 31 3.02 10.19 17.50
N VAL A 32 3.76 9.11 17.26
CA VAL A 32 5.09 8.88 17.86
C VAL A 32 6.14 9.89 17.34
N LEU A 33 6.16 10.19 16.04
CA LEU A 33 7.22 10.99 15.44
C LEU A 33 6.92 12.49 15.37
N LEU A 34 5.65 12.87 15.29
CA LEU A 34 5.19 14.24 15.05
C LEU A 34 4.27 14.79 16.13
N GLY A 35 3.85 13.96 17.11
CA GLY A 35 2.94 14.37 18.17
C GLY A 35 1.51 14.67 17.69
N ARG A 36 1.10 14.10 16.55
CA ARG A 36 -0.22 14.29 15.93
C ARG A 36 -0.64 13.07 15.11
N ASP A 37 -1.92 12.93 14.84
CA ASP A 37 -2.43 11.89 13.95
C ASP A 37 -2.14 12.19 12.47
N PHE A 38 -2.34 11.18 11.63
CA PHE A 38 -2.25 11.30 10.18
C PHE A 38 -3.40 12.17 9.63
N ASP A 39 -3.09 13.10 8.73
CA ASP A 39 -4.06 14.04 8.18
C ASP A 39 -4.03 14.02 6.65
N HIS A 40 -5.12 13.51 6.06
CA HIS A 40 -5.29 13.39 4.62
C HIS A 40 -5.16 14.71 3.83
N LYS A 41 -5.28 15.87 4.47
CA LYS A 41 -5.14 17.17 3.80
C LYS A 41 -3.69 17.59 3.59
N LYS A 42 -2.78 17.09 4.41
CA LYS A 42 -1.37 17.53 4.45
C LYS A 42 -0.37 16.39 4.36
N ASP A 43 -0.82 15.15 4.52
CA ASP A 43 0.02 13.96 4.47
C ASP A 43 -0.40 13.07 3.31
N PHE A 44 0.58 12.50 2.62
CA PHE A 44 0.36 11.53 1.58
C PHE A 44 0.74 10.15 2.07
N LEU A 45 -0.07 9.13 1.77
CA LEU A 45 0.13 7.77 2.22
C LEU A 45 0.16 6.82 1.03
N HIS A 46 1.16 5.95 1.02
CA HIS A 46 1.28 4.82 0.11
C HIS A 46 1.41 3.52 0.90
N SER A 47 0.66 2.49 0.52
CA SER A 47 0.70 1.17 1.18
C SER A 47 0.99 0.07 0.16
N GLN A 48 1.82 -0.89 0.55
CA GLN A 48 2.11 -2.10 -0.22
C GLN A 48 1.97 -3.34 0.67
N GLY A 49 1.36 -4.40 0.14
CA GLY A 49 1.19 -5.69 0.84
C GLY A 49 -0.25 -6.20 0.82
N GLU A 50 -0.46 -7.37 1.40
CA GLU A 50 -1.75 -8.06 1.44
C GLU A 50 -2.46 -7.81 2.77
N LEU A 51 -3.08 -6.64 2.91
CA LEU A 51 -3.72 -6.18 4.17
C LEU A 51 -4.82 -7.11 4.70
N TYR A 52 -5.43 -7.89 3.80
CA TYR A 52 -6.52 -8.83 4.09
C TYR A 52 -6.03 -10.25 4.36
N CYS A 53 -4.74 -10.52 4.15
CA CYS A 53 -4.15 -11.81 4.49
C CYS A 53 -3.65 -11.78 5.93
N ASP A 54 -3.90 -12.86 6.64
CA ASP A 54 -3.42 -12.99 8.00
C ASP A 54 -1.88 -13.12 8.02
N ASN A 55 -1.26 -12.49 9.02
CA ASN A 55 0.18 -12.43 9.23
C ASN A 55 1.06 -11.98 8.03
N ALA A 56 0.47 -11.33 7.03
CA ALA A 56 1.17 -10.90 5.82
C ALA A 56 2.11 -9.70 6.08
N PRO A 57 3.30 -9.67 5.45
CA PRO A 57 4.19 -8.53 5.52
C PRO A 57 3.60 -7.34 4.74
N CYS A 58 3.53 -6.19 5.40
CA CYS A 58 3.00 -4.95 4.83
C CYS A 58 3.96 -3.80 5.08
N HIS A 59 3.97 -2.85 4.17
CA HIS A 59 4.76 -1.63 4.27
C HIS A 59 3.87 -0.43 4.01
N ILE A 60 4.07 0.65 4.78
CA ILE A 60 3.50 1.96 4.46
C ILE A 60 4.60 3.02 4.40
N LEU A 61 4.41 3.96 3.49
CA LEU A 61 5.20 5.16 3.33
C LEU A 61 4.29 6.36 3.56
N ILE A 62 4.71 7.28 4.41
CA ILE A 62 3.96 8.49 4.77
C ILE A 62 4.86 9.69 4.46
N ASP A 63 4.41 10.54 3.56
CA ASP A 63 5.05 11.83 3.27
C ASP A 63 4.28 12.93 3.99
N CYS A 64 4.84 13.42 5.09
CA CYS A 64 4.20 14.39 5.97
C CYS A 64 4.47 15.83 5.55
N GLU A 65 3.48 16.69 5.76
CA GLU A 65 3.49 18.09 5.28
C GLU A 65 3.81 18.17 3.78
N TYR A 66 3.28 17.22 3.00
CA TYR A 66 3.44 17.19 1.56
C TYR A 66 2.76 18.43 0.96
N ARG A 67 3.56 19.47 0.76
CA ARG A 67 3.15 20.63 -0.01
C ARG A 67 3.06 20.16 -1.45
N HIS A 68 1.88 20.33 -2.06
CA HIS A 68 1.74 20.13 -3.49
C HIS A 68 2.85 20.91 -4.20
N PRO A 69 3.56 20.29 -5.16
CA PRO A 69 4.48 21.03 -6.00
C PRO A 69 3.74 22.23 -6.57
N LEU A 70 4.30 23.44 -6.40
CA LEU A 70 3.72 24.70 -6.89
C LEU A 70 3.49 24.69 -8.42
N ALA A 71 4.09 23.73 -9.13
CA ALA A 71 3.83 23.45 -10.52
C ALA A 71 3.49 21.96 -10.67
N SER A 72 2.26 21.66 -11.11
CA SER A 72 1.97 20.35 -11.70
C SER A 72 2.87 20.18 -12.91
N LYS A 73 3.93 19.37 -12.79
CA LYS A 73 4.64 18.92 -13.99
C LYS A 73 3.67 18.02 -14.73
N GLU A 74 3.26 18.42 -15.92
CA GLU A 74 2.60 17.51 -16.85
C GLU A 74 3.61 16.41 -17.19
N VAL A 75 3.46 15.25 -16.56
CA VAL A 75 4.24 14.06 -16.86
C VAL A 75 3.39 13.19 -17.77
N PRO A 76 3.76 13.01 -19.06
CA PRO A 76 3.03 12.10 -19.92
C PRO A 76 3.16 10.68 -19.38
N LEU A 77 2.03 10.06 -19.03
CA LEU A 77 1.97 8.66 -18.64
C LEU A 77 1.80 7.82 -19.90
N HIS A 78 2.73 6.91 -20.13
CA HIS A 78 2.64 5.92 -21.22
C HIS A 78 2.16 4.60 -20.64
N CYS A 79 1.07 4.08 -21.19
CA CYS A 79 0.57 2.74 -20.87
C CYS A 79 0.91 1.82 -22.06
N TYR A 80 1.38 0.62 -21.75
CA TYR A 80 1.63 -0.43 -22.75
C TYR A 80 0.69 -1.59 -22.45
N ALA A 81 -0.08 -2.02 -23.45
CA ALA A 81 -0.82 -3.26 -23.39
C ALA A 81 0.12 -4.40 -23.82
N VAL A 82 0.08 -5.51 -23.09
CA VAL A 82 0.76 -6.74 -23.52
C VAL A 82 -0.18 -7.45 -24.48
N GLU A 83 0.20 -7.52 -25.76
CA GLU A 83 -0.47 -8.39 -26.73
C GLU A 83 -0.13 -9.83 -26.35
N VAL A 84 -1.16 -10.62 -26.05
CA VAL A 84 -1.00 -12.04 -25.77
C VAL A 84 -0.89 -12.73 -27.12
N ASP A 85 0.33 -12.82 -27.66
CA ASP A 85 0.58 -13.71 -28.79
C ASP A 85 0.24 -15.13 -28.36
N ASN A 86 -0.62 -15.78 -29.15
CA ASN A 86 -1.15 -17.13 -28.92
C ASN A 86 -0.03 -18.13 -28.61
N LEU A 87 0.32 -18.29 -27.33
CA LEU A 87 1.07 -19.42 -26.84
C LEU A 87 0.11 -20.60 -26.85
N GLN A 88 0.27 -21.42 -27.88
CA GLN A 88 -0.32 -22.75 -27.96
C GLN A 88 -0.11 -23.47 -26.63
N ASP A 89 -1.23 -23.92 -26.06
CA ASP A 89 -1.34 -24.94 -25.01
C ASP A 89 -0.18 -25.93 -25.09
N LYS A 90 0.71 -25.94 -24.08
CA LYS A 90 1.24 -27.15 -23.41
C LYS A 90 1.88 -26.80 -22.06
N ASP A 91 1.21 -27.25 -21.01
CA ASP A 91 1.75 -27.71 -19.72
C ASP A 91 2.88 -26.89 -19.08
N LEU A 92 2.51 -25.95 -18.20
CA LEU A 92 3.27 -25.75 -16.97
C LEU A 92 2.34 -25.82 -15.76
N GLN A 93 2.55 -26.86 -14.95
CA GLN A 93 1.89 -27.12 -13.69
C GLN A 93 1.79 -25.84 -12.84
N SER A 94 0.57 -25.59 -12.37
CA SER A 94 0.27 -24.57 -11.38
C SER A 94 1.07 -24.84 -10.10
N PRO A 95 1.83 -23.87 -9.56
CA PRO A 95 2.27 -23.96 -8.18
C PRO A 95 1.04 -23.80 -7.25
N SER A 96 1.15 -24.46 -6.10
CA SER A 96 0.09 -24.83 -5.17
C SER A 96 -0.90 -23.73 -4.77
N LYS A 97 -2.13 -24.18 -4.49
CA LYS A 97 -3.18 -23.41 -3.83
C LYS A 97 -2.79 -23.09 -2.37
N ASP A 98 -2.07 -22.00 -2.16
CA ASP A 98 -2.16 -21.21 -0.93
C ASP A 98 -2.57 -19.79 -1.32
N LYS A 99 -3.80 -19.68 -1.83
CA LYS A 99 -4.42 -18.40 -2.17
C LYS A 99 -5.22 -17.93 -0.97
N CYS A 100 -4.84 -16.78 -0.40
CA CYS A 100 -5.81 -15.92 0.27
C CYS A 100 -6.99 -15.73 -0.68
N ALA A 101 -8.14 -16.26 -0.29
CA ALA A 101 -9.34 -16.26 -1.11
C ALA A 101 -9.86 -14.82 -1.34
N PRO A 102 -10.56 -14.57 -2.47
CA PRO A 102 -11.09 -13.26 -2.80
C PRO A 102 -12.35 -12.90 -1.99
N ARG A 103 -12.61 -11.59 -1.98
CA ARG A 103 -13.65 -10.82 -1.26
C ARG A 103 -15.09 -11.36 -1.42
N PRO A 104 -15.98 -11.15 -0.42
CA PRO A 104 -17.41 -11.02 -0.67
C PRO A 104 -17.80 -9.56 -0.99
N ASN A 105 -18.88 -9.43 -1.75
CA ASN A 105 -19.46 -8.23 -2.38
C ASN A 105 -19.71 -7.04 -1.45
#